data_AF-A0A536R6E1-F1
#
_entry.id   AF-A0A536R6E1-F1
#
_cell.length_a   1.000
_cell.length_b   1.000
_cell.length_c   1.000
_cell.angle_alpha   90.00
_cell.angle_beta   90.00
_cell.angle_gamma   90.00
#
_symmetry.space_group_name_H-M   'P 1'
#
loop_
_entity.id
_entity.type
_entity.pdbx_description
1 polymer ?
#
loop_
_entity_poly.entity_id
_entity_poly.type
_entity_poly.pdbx_seq_one_letter_code
_entity_poly.pdbx_strand_id
1 'polypeptide(L)' 'MGEPRLTELPARYNAAETFIDSHRGVRESAVAIRCQGKSVTYGDLAASVDRCGNALRE' A
#
# COMPACT_ATOMS: atom_id res chain seq x y z
N MET A 1 15.97 18.36 18.32
CA MET A 1 15.31 17.98 17.06
C MET A 1 13.85 18.40 17.17
N GLY A 2 13.33 19.15 16.20
CA GLY A 2 11.93 19.59 16.21
C GLY A 2 11.00 18.43 15.89
N GLU A 3 9.80 18.44 16.47
CA GLU A 3 8.78 17.43 16.20
C GLU A 3 8.40 17.45 14.70
N PRO A 4 8.25 16.28 14.07
CA PRO A 4 7.80 16.21 12.68
C PRO A 4 6.37 16.75 12.59
N ARG A 5 6.16 17.85 11.86
CA ARG A 5 4.82 18.33 11.52
C ARG A 5 4.30 17.48 10.36
N LEU A 6 3.24 16.72 10.61
CA LEU A 6 2.51 16.04 9.55
C LEU A 6 1.68 17.06 8.77
N THR A 7 1.75 17.02 7.45
CA THR A 7 0.85 17.79 6.57
C THR A 7 -0.59 17.35 6.82
N GLU A 8 -1.53 18.29 6.86
CA GLU A 8 -2.96 17.94 6.97
C GLU A 8 -3.39 17.09 5.78
N LEU A 9 -4.00 15.94 6.06
CA LEU A 9 -4.57 15.05 5.04
C LEU A 9 -5.97 15.56 4.64
N PRO A 10 -6.38 15.35 3.37
CA PRO A 10 -7.70 15.77 2.93
C PRO A 10 -8.80 14.96 3.61
N ALA A 11 -10.01 15.54 3.68
CA ALA A 11 -11.18 14.92 4.32
C ALA A 11 -11.58 13.56 3.72
N ARG A 12 -11.19 13.27 2.47
CA ARG A 12 -11.34 11.97 1.83
C ARG A 12 -9.97 11.51 1.35
N TYR A 13 -9.42 10.54 2.06
CA TYR A 13 -8.11 9.97 1.74
C TYR A 13 -8.15 8.46 1.94
N ASN A 14 -7.62 7.72 0.97
CA ASN A 14 -7.37 6.29 1.10
C ASN A 14 -5.86 6.03 0.95
N ALA A 15 -5.25 5.52 2.01
CA ALA A 15 -3.83 5.20 2.01
C ALA A 15 -3.50 4.06 1.02
N ALA A 16 -4.37 3.06 0.88
CA ALA A 16 -4.15 1.95 -0.06
C ALA A 16 -4.13 2.45 -1.51
N GLU A 17 -4.99 3.41 -1.85
CA GLU A 17 -5.02 4.02 -3.18
C GLU A 17 -3.68 4.67 -3.53
N THR A 18 -3.15 5.47 -2.59
CA THR A 18 -1.89 6.20 -2.79
C THR A 18 -0.69 5.27 -2.83
N PHE A 19 -0.58 4.36 -1.85
CA PHE A 19 0.64 3.59 -1.65
C PHE A 19 0.66 2.26 -2.39
N ILE A 20 -0.48 1.76 -2.87
CA ILE A 20 -0.59 0.43 -3.46
C ILE A 20 -1.23 0.52 -4.84
N ASP A 21 -2.46 1.03 -4.94
CA ASP A 21 -3.24 0.94 -6.18
C ASP A 21 -2.67 1.80 -7.31
N SER A 22 -2.11 2.97 -6.98
CA SER A 22 -1.41 3.85 -7.93
C SER A 22 -0.26 3.16 -8.69
N HIS A 23 0.20 2.01 -8.21
CA HIS A 23 1.27 1.23 -8.81
C HIS A 23 0.80 0.06 -9.68
N ARG A 24 -0.49 -0.30 -9.63
CA ARG A 24 -1.08 -1.34 -10.51
C ARG A 24 -0.99 -0.88 -11.97
N GLY A 25 -0.62 -1.77 -12.89
CA GLY A 25 -0.47 -1.43 -14.32
C GLY A 25 0.69 -0.49 -14.68
N VAL A 26 1.38 0.12 -13.71
CA VAL A 26 2.55 0.99 -13.95
C VAL A 26 3.85 0.28 -13.59
N ARG A 27 3.92 -0.29 -12.39
CA ARG A 27 5.11 -0.99 -11.86
C ARG A 27 4.74 -2.21 -11.04
N GLU A 28 3.70 -2.90 -11.48
CA GLU A 28 3.11 -4.03 -10.78
C GLU A 28 4.12 -5.14 -10.45
N SER A 29 5.08 -5.39 -11.35
CA SER A 29 6.16 -6.35 -11.16
C SER A 29 7.32 -5.86 -10.28
N ALA A 30 7.35 -4.58 -9.92
CA ALA A 30 8.39 -4.04 -9.05
C ALA A 30 8.19 -4.51 -7.60
N VAL A 31 9.30 -4.73 -6.88
CA VAL A 31 9.27 -5.14 -5.48
C VAL A 31 8.78 -3.99 -4.60
N ALA A 32 7.69 -4.22 -3.86
CA ALA A 32 7.13 -3.29 -2.89
C ALA A 32 7.70 -3.52 -1.48
N ILE A 33 7.84 -4.79 -1.08
CA ILE A 33 8.31 -5.17 0.25
C ILE A 33 9.44 -6.19 0.13
N ARG A 34 10.51 -5.98 0.90
CA ARG A 34 11.55 -6.98 1.17
C ARG A 34 11.55 -7.30 2.66
N CYS A 35 11.29 -8.56 3.01
CA CYS A 35 11.25 -8.99 4.40
C CYS A 35 11.69 -10.45 4.51
N GLN A 36 12.63 -10.73 5.42
CA GLN A 36 13.09 -12.09 5.72
C GLN A 36 13.45 -12.93 4.48
N GLY A 37 14.22 -12.36 3.54
CA GLY A 37 14.63 -13.05 2.31
C GLY A 37 13.53 -13.22 1.26
N LYS A 38 12.30 -12.75 1.53
CA LYS A 38 11.19 -12.75 0.57
C LYS A 38 11.02 -11.37 -0.05
N SER A 39 10.61 -11.36 -1.31
CA SER A 39 10.19 -10.15 -2.02
C SER A 39 8.72 -10.29 -2.39
N VAL A 40 7.96 -9.22 -2.17
CA VAL A 40 6.55 -9.12 -2.55
C VAL A 40 6.45 -7.99 -3.56
N THR A 41 5.87 -8.26 -4.73
CA THR A 41 5.67 -7.25 -5.76
C THR A 41 4.48 -6.34 -5.42
N TYR A 42 4.33 -5.22 -6.11
CA TYR A 42 3.13 -4.39 -5.97
C TYR A 42 1.86 -5.14 -6.36
N GLY A 43 1.90 -6.02 -7.37
CA GLY A 43 0.78 -6.88 -7.74
C GLY A 43 0.40 -7.87 -6.64
N ASP A 44 1.39 -8.56 -6.05
CA ASP A 44 1.15 -9.50 -4.94
C ASP A 44 0.58 -8.80 -3.70
N LEU A 45 1.10 -7.60 -3.41
CA LEU A 45 0.67 -6.79 -2.27
C LEU A 45 -0.78 -6.33 -2.47
N ALA A 46 -1.11 -5.79 -3.64
CA ALA A 46 -2.45 -5.36 -4.00
C ALA A 46 -3.47 -6.50 -3.82
N ALA A 47 -3.18 -7.68 -4.39
CA ALA A 47 -4.06 -8.84 -4.27
C ALA A 47 -4.23 -9.30 -2.80
N SER A 48 -3.17 -9.18 -1.99
CA SER A 48 -3.24 -9.55 -0.56
C SER A 48 -4.05 -8.54 0.26
N VAL A 49 -3.93 -7.25 -0.05
CA VAL A 49 -4.72 -6.19 0.59
C VAL A 49 -6.19 -6.29 0.22
N ASP A 50 -6.53 -6.56 -1.04
CA ASP A 50 -7.92 -6.76 -1.47
C ASP A 50 -8.57 -7.93 -0.71
N ARG A 51 -7.87 -9.07 -0.61
CA ARG A 51 -8.36 -10.23 0.16
C ARG A 51 -8.55 -9.92 1.65
N CYS A 52 -7.56 -9.27 2.26
CA CYS A 52 -7.62 -8.91 3.67
C CYS A 52 -8.76 -7.92 3.96
N GLY A 53 -8.89 -6.88 3.14
CA GLY A 53 -9.95 -5.88 3.26
C GLY A 53 -11.34 -6.48 3.14
N ASN A 54 -11.54 -7.41 2.20
CA ASN A 54 -12.81 -8.14 2.10
C ASN A 54 -13.08 -9.01 3.33
N ALA A 55 -12.08 -9.72 3.86
CA ALA A 55 -12.24 -10.54 5.06
C ALA A 55 -12.57 -9.71 6.32
N LEU A 56 -12.06 -8.47 6.43
CA LEU A 56 -12.36 -7.57 7.55
C LEU A 56 -13.72 -6.87 7.44
N ARG A 57 -14.36 -6.95 6.27
CA ARG A 57 -15.68 -6.37 6.03
C ARG A 57 -16.81 -7.29 6.48
N GLU A 58 -16.54 -8.59 6.57
CA GLU A 58 -17.46 -9.65 7.04
C GLU A 58 -17.39 -9.81 8.56
#